data_AF-A0A0F8YMT7-F1
#
_entry.id   AF-A0A0F8YMT7-F1
#
_cell.length_a   1.000
_cell.length_b   1.000
_cell.length_c   1.000
_cell.angle_alpha   90.00
_cell.angle_beta   90.00
_cell.angle_gamma   90.00
#
_symmetry.space_group_name_H-M   'P 1'
#
loop_
_entity.id
_entity.type
_entity.pdbx_description
1 polymer ?
#
loop_
_entity_poly.entity_id
_entity_poly.type
_entity_poly.pdbx_seq_one_letter_code
_entity_poly.pdbx_strand_id
1 'polypeptide(L)'
;MVKQVPRDRPLRGKQLPGGYNAEGEGPGLVETNVMYLNAHAEEWKPPTGDLHLHLMCVNSRVRWQVAELGSLVCKVPGRCHLVTVRKRGARPALPVD
;
A
#
# COMPACT_ATOMS: atom_id res chain seq x y z
N MET A 1 4.18 -14.61 -10.14
CA MET A 1 4.38 -13.37 -10.93
C MET A 1 4.13 -12.19 -10.00
N VAL A 2 5.11 -11.30 -9.79
CA VAL A 2 4.94 -10.13 -8.91
C VAL A 2 4.04 -9.14 -9.64
N LYS A 3 2.84 -8.85 -9.11
CA LYS A 3 1.94 -7.83 -9.66
C LYS A 3 2.69 -6.49 -9.62
N GLN A 4 2.66 -5.74 -10.71
CA GLN A 4 3.32 -4.42 -10.83
C GLN A 4 2.26 -3.35 -11.05
N VAL A 5 2.59 -2.09 -10.74
CA VAL A 5 1.75 -0.96 -11.15
C VAL A 5 1.79 -0.88 -12.69
N PRO A 6 0.65 -0.87 -13.39
CA PRO A 6 0.61 -0.72 -14.85
C PRO A 6 1.23 0.61 -15.28
N ARG A 7 2.06 0.59 -16.33
CA ARG A 7 2.72 1.80 -16.85
C ARG A 7 1.79 2.65 -17.72
N ASP A 8 0.87 2.03 -18.45
CA ASP A 8 0.04 2.69 -19.48
C ASP A 8 -1.39 2.96 -19.02
N ARG A 9 -1.58 3.35 -17.76
CA ARG A 9 -2.91 3.51 -17.15
C ARG A 9 -3.49 4.92 -17.31
N PRO A 10 -4.82 5.08 -17.36
CA PRO A 10 -5.47 6.39 -17.38
C PRO A 10 -5.09 7.19 -16.12
N LEU A 11 -4.54 8.39 -16.31
CA LEU A 11 -3.99 9.19 -15.21
C LEU A 11 -5.13 9.84 -14.41
N ARG A 12 -5.27 9.46 -13.13
CA ARG A 12 -6.05 10.20 -12.11
C ARG A 12 -5.08 10.99 -11.25
N GLY A 13 -4.70 12.19 -11.70
CA GLY A 13 -3.45 12.82 -11.28
C GLY A 13 -3.55 14.19 -10.60
N LYS A 14 -2.42 14.63 -10.04
CA LYS A 14 -2.19 16.05 -9.71
C LYS A 14 -1.82 16.77 -11.00
N GLN A 15 -2.30 18.00 -11.15
CA GLN A 15 -1.86 18.86 -12.25
C GLN A 15 -0.38 19.16 -12.08
N LEU A 16 0.42 18.90 -13.11
CA LEU A 16 1.81 19.33 -13.11
C LEU A 16 1.88 20.87 -13.19
N PRO A 17 2.88 21.49 -12.54
CA PRO A 17 3.10 22.93 -12.67
C PRO A 17 3.37 23.26 -14.14
N GLY A 18 2.63 24.24 -14.67
CA GLY A 18 2.68 24.62 -16.09
C GLY A 18 1.34 25.07 -16.68
N GLY A 19 0.21 24.77 -16.01
CA GLY A 19 -1.11 25.16 -16.50
C GLY A 19 -1.46 24.56 -17.87
N TYR A 20 -2.59 24.96 -18.44
CA TYR A 20 -2.88 24.70 -19.86
C TYR A 20 -2.67 26.02 -20.62
N ASN A 21 -2.09 25.98 -21.82
CA ASN A 21 -2.03 27.13 -22.72
C ASN A 21 -3.44 27.46 -23.27
N ALA A 22 -3.55 28.51 -24.09
CA ALA A 22 -4.82 28.95 -24.65
C ALA A 22 -5.46 27.87 -25.57
N GLU A 23 -4.64 26.96 -26.06
CA GLU A 23 -4.99 25.83 -26.91
C GLU A 23 -5.39 24.58 -26.11
N GLY A 24 -5.35 24.63 -24.77
CA GLY A 24 -5.70 23.51 -23.90
C GLY A 24 -4.59 22.46 -23.77
N GLU A 25 -3.37 22.76 -24.22
CA GLU A 25 -2.18 21.92 -24.06
C GLU A 25 -1.46 22.30 -22.77
N GLY A 26 -1.25 21.31 -21.91
CA GLY A 26 -0.58 21.48 -20.63
C GLY A 26 0.07 20.16 -20.23
N PRO A 27 0.88 20.14 -19.17
CA PRO A 27 1.62 18.94 -18.76
C PRO A 27 0.70 17.82 -18.24
N GLY A 28 -0.62 18.04 -18.23
CA GLY A 28 -1.63 17.05 -17.91
C GLY A 28 -1.71 16.71 -16.42
N LEU A 29 -2.67 15.85 -16.08
CA LEU A 29 -2.76 15.23 -14.77
C LEU A 29 -1.77 14.08 -14.72
N VAL A 30 -0.82 14.08 -13.77
CA VAL A 30 0.08 12.93 -13.55
C VAL A 30 -0.35 12.18 -12.30
N GLU A 31 -0.72 10.92 -12.48
CA GLU A 31 -0.97 10.02 -11.36
C GLU A 31 0.36 9.45 -10.86
N THR A 32 0.70 9.78 -9.62
CA THR A 32 1.88 9.20 -8.96
C THR A 32 1.61 7.75 -8.57
N ASN A 33 2.67 6.93 -8.41
CA ASN A 33 2.54 5.56 -7.92
C ASN A 33 1.84 5.48 -6.55
N VAL A 34 1.99 6.51 -5.72
CA VAL A 34 1.31 6.61 -4.42
C VAL A 34 -0.19 6.80 -4.60
N MET A 35 -0.61 7.65 -5.54
CA MET A 35 -2.02 7.87 -5.84
C MET A 35 -2.68 6.60 -6.35
N TYR A 36 -2.03 5.91 -7.29
CA TYR A 36 -2.50 4.62 -7.79
C TYR A 36 -2.61 3.59 -6.68
N LEU A 37 -1.56 3.44 -5.84
CA LEU A 37 -1.60 2.49 -4.74
C LEU A 37 -2.67 2.82 -3.71
N ASN A 38 -2.98 4.09 -3.47
CA ASN A 38 -4.09 4.46 -2.59
C ASN A 38 -5.45 4.06 -3.17
N ALA A 39 -5.64 4.22 -4.48
CA ALA A 39 -6.90 3.88 -5.15
C ALA A 39 -7.12 2.36 -5.32
N HIS A 40 -6.03 1.61 -5.48
CA HIS A 40 -6.07 0.18 -5.81
C HIS A 40 -5.53 -0.71 -4.68
N ALA A 41 -5.38 -0.19 -3.47
CA ALA A 41 -4.73 -0.88 -2.36
C ALA A 41 -5.34 -2.24 -2.03
N GLU A 42 -6.67 -2.32 -2.04
CA GLU A 42 -7.44 -3.51 -1.68
C GLU A 42 -7.27 -4.68 -2.66
N GLU A 43 -6.81 -4.41 -3.89
CA GLU A 43 -6.54 -5.45 -4.87
C GLU A 43 -5.26 -6.24 -4.56
N TRP A 44 -4.49 -5.81 -3.56
CA TRP A 44 -3.24 -6.43 -3.16
C TRP A 44 -3.48 -7.21 -1.88
N LYS A 45 -3.31 -8.52 -1.97
CA LYS A 45 -3.40 -9.37 -0.78
C LYS A 45 -2.06 -9.31 -0.03
N PRO A 46 -2.07 -9.02 1.28
CA PRO A 46 -0.87 -9.11 2.10
C PRO A 46 -0.43 -10.58 2.23
N PRO A 47 0.88 -10.84 2.39
CA PRO A 47 1.33 -12.15 2.81
C PRO A 47 0.74 -12.49 4.18
N THR A 48 0.51 -13.77 4.44
CA THR A 48 -0.04 -14.26 5.71
C THR A 48 1.00 -14.15 6.84
N GLY A 49 0.54 -13.92 8.08
CA GLY A 49 1.39 -13.90 9.29
C GLY A 49 1.29 -12.58 10.09
N ASP A 50 1.84 -12.56 11.31
CA ASP A 50 1.53 -11.57 12.37
C ASP A 50 2.36 -10.31 12.37
N LEU A 51 2.40 -9.65 11.23
CA LEU A 51 3.24 -8.48 11.05
C LEU A 51 2.39 -7.28 10.65
N HIS A 52 2.79 -6.13 11.18
CA HIS A 52 2.35 -4.85 10.65
C HIS A 52 3.07 -4.63 9.32
N LEU A 53 2.30 -4.60 8.24
CA LEU A 53 2.80 -4.55 6.86
C LEU A 53 2.27 -3.31 6.15
N HIS A 54 3.16 -2.62 5.44
CA HIS A 54 2.81 -1.51 4.54
C HIS A 54 2.98 -1.91 3.08
N LEU A 55 1.97 -1.62 2.25
CA LEU A 55 2.04 -1.74 0.79
C LEU A 55 2.71 -0.50 0.20
N MET A 56 3.88 -0.69 -0.40
CA MET A 56 4.75 0.38 -0.88
C MET A 56 5.18 0.15 -2.33
N CYS A 57 5.34 1.23 -3.09
CA CYS A 57 6.05 1.19 -4.36
C CYS A 57 7.50 1.61 -4.10
N VAL A 58 8.45 0.69 -4.27
CA VAL A 58 9.89 0.97 -4.14
C VAL A 58 10.59 0.50 -5.40
N ASN A 59 11.41 1.36 -6.00
CA ASN A 59 12.11 1.08 -7.26
C ASN A 59 11.16 0.55 -8.35
N SER A 60 10.00 1.19 -8.48
CA SER A 60 8.96 0.83 -9.46
C SER A 60 8.33 -0.56 -9.26
N ARG A 61 8.52 -1.18 -8.09
CA ARG A 61 7.92 -2.48 -7.74
C ARG A 61 7.01 -2.32 -6.53
N VAL A 62 5.86 -2.98 -6.58
CA VAL A 62 4.93 -3.03 -5.44
C VAL A 62 5.36 -4.17 -4.52
N ARG A 63 5.52 -3.87 -3.24
CA ARG A 63 5.88 -4.86 -2.22
C ARG A 63 5.28 -4.51 -0.86
N TRP A 64 5.03 -5.53 -0.07
CA TRP A 64 4.75 -5.41 1.35
C TRP A 64 6.07 -5.28 2.11
N GLN A 65 6.15 -4.29 3.01
CA GLN A 65 7.29 -4.08 3.90
C GLN A 65 6.84 -4.20 5.34
N VAL A 66 7.66 -4.84 6.17
CA VAL A 66 7.47 -4.86 7.62
C VAL A 66 7.64 -3.45 8.15
N ALA A 67 6.68 -3.02 8.97
CA ALA A 67 6.65 -1.70 9.57
C ALA A 67 6.68 -1.83 11.09
N GLU A 68 7.76 -1.37 11.70
CA GLU A 68 7.91 -1.39 13.17
C GLU A 68 7.12 -0.27 13.84
N LEU A 69 6.93 0.86 13.14
CA LEU A 69 6.25 2.05 13.64
C LEU A 69 5.05 2.43 12.78
N GLY A 70 4.07 3.07 13.41
CA GLY A 70 2.93 3.68 12.73
C GLY A 70 3.38 4.81 11.79
N SER A 71 2.78 4.87 10.61
CA SER A 71 3.06 5.90 9.59
C SER A 71 1.77 6.44 8.97
N LEU A 72 1.88 7.44 8.10
CA LEU A 72 0.72 7.94 7.33
C LEU A 72 0.08 6.84 6.46
N VAL A 73 0.83 5.80 6.09
CA VAL A 73 0.31 4.65 5.34
C VAL A 73 -0.73 3.88 6.15
N CYS A 74 -0.63 3.87 7.50
CA CYS A 74 -1.60 3.24 8.38
C CYS A 74 -3.01 3.83 8.26
N LYS A 75 -3.13 5.08 7.77
CA LYS A 75 -4.41 5.76 7.61
C LYS A 75 -5.10 5.44 6.27
N VAL A 76 -4.42 4.73 5.36
CA VAL A 76 -4.96 4.41 4.04
C VAL A 76 -5.47 2.97 4.03
N PRO A 77 -6.78 2.74 3.87
CA PRO A 77 -7.35 1.40 3.78
C PRO A 77 -6.64 0.54 2.70
N GLY A 78 -6.47 -0.74 2.99
CA GLY A 78 -5.79 -1.70 2.10
C GLY A 78 -4.27 -1.52 1.97
N ARG A 79 -3.70 -0.37 2.36
CA ARG A 79 -2.23 -0.16 2.31
C ARG A 79 -1.52 -0.56 3.60
N CYS A 80 -2.26 -0.70 4.68
CA CYS A 80 -1.76 -1.19 5.95
C CYS A 80 -2.51 -2.45 6.32
N HIS A 81 -1.76 -3.49 6.70
CA HIS A 81 -2.33 -4.70 7.26
C HIS A 81 -1.69 -5.00 8.60
N LEU A 82 -2.51 -5.10 9.64
CA LEU A 82 -2.11 -5.58 10.94
C LEU A 82 -2.77 -6.94 11.15
N VAL A 83 -2.02 -8.01 10.94
CA VAL A 83 -2.50 -9.34 11.28
C VAL A 83 -2.22 -9.55 12.76
N THR A 84 -3.29 -9.69 13.55
CA THR A 84 -3.19 -10.12 14.95
C THR A 84 -3.42 -11.62 15.00
N VAL A 85 -2.38 -12.45 15.16
CA VAL A 85 -2.61 -13.82 15.65
C VAL A 85 -3.16 -13.69 17.05
N ARG A 86 -4.38 -14.21 17.19
CA ARG A 86 -4.84 -14.71 18.47
C ARG A 86 -3.77 -15.68 18.96
N LYS A 87 -2.94 -15.25 19.92
CA LYS A 87 -1.99 -16.12 20.63
C LYS A 87 -2.69 -17.46 20.86
N ARG A 88 -2.16 -18.52 20.25
CA ARG A 88 -2.62 -19.88 20.54
C ARG A 88 -2.51 -20.03 22.06
N GLY A 89 -3.65 -20.29 22.69
CA GLY A 89 -3.86 -20.17 24.12
C GLY A 89 -2.72 -20.78 24.94
N ALA A 90 -2.41 -20.11 26.04
CA ALA A 90 -1.56 -20.62 27.10
C ALA A 90 -1.79 -22.12 27.29
N ARG A 91 -0.72 -22.93 27.28
CA ARG A 91 -0.81 -24.28 27.81
C ARG A 91 -1.34 -24.15 29.24
N PRO A 92 -2.40 -24.88 29.64
CA PRO A 92 -2.71 -25.00 31.05
C PRO A 92 -1.48 -25.61 31.72
N ALA A 93 -1.00 -24.97 32.80
CA ALA A 93 0.02 -25.55 33.64
C ALA A 93 -0.52 -26.89 34.15
N LEU A 94 0.18 -27.97 33.86
CA LEU A 94 -0.12 -29.25 34.48
C LEU A 94 0.17 -29.10 35.99
N PRO A 95 -0.74 -29.56 36.87
CA PRO A 95 -0.43 -29.60 38.29
C PRO A 95 0.75 -30.56 38.49
N VAL A 96 1.71 -30.09 39.28
CA VAL A 96 2.78 -30.93 39.83
C VAL A 96 2.18 -31.64 41.04
N ASP A 97 2.10 -32.96 40.96
CA ASP A 97 1.95 -33.86 42.11
C ASP A 97 3.31 -34.52 42.39
#